data_AF-A0A2W2DD13-F1
#
_entry.id   AF-A0A2W2DD13-F1
#
_cell.length_a   1.000
_cell.length_b   1.000
_cell.length_c   1.000
_cell.angle_alpha   90.00
_cell.angle_beta   90.00
_cell.angle_gamma   90.00
#
_symmetry.space_group_name_H-M   'P 1'
#
loop_
_entity.id
_entity.type
_entity.pdbx_description
1 polymer ?
#
loop_
_entity_poly.entity_id
_entity_poly.type
_entity_poly.pdbx_seq_one_letter_code
_entity_poly.pdbx_strand_id
1 'polypeptide(L)'
;MARDVYGIEAGDRVLQFASLSFDASVQEIFPALIAGAAVVVRDEDMISRPDLFLDRCAGLGVTVLATATAYWRELVSAIDRHEAVLPASVRMVIIGGEAAHARTVERWRARVRPGVRLLNTYGPTEAIVTATVADLTSWSGTGPVPIGSPLPGVTCRVVGPDGAEAAAGQPGELRIGGAALATGYLRRPEMTAERFVPGPGGAPEYRTGDRVRRLPDGTLEYLGRLDRQVKIRGFRVEPAEVEAALRRLPGVADAVVLADESGGQTRLVAHLLVEDGGPDAAEVRRRLRDQVPPYLVPAVIRLHDSFPLTLQGKVDTAALAAVPPSAADADVPDSPASPADDSAGGLAGGLTDSAGAHPAEARVRGLWESLLGVTGIGPADDFFALGADSLQAIRLISRLRRECGTELRLSDLYAAPTFAEVVAAVRASAEVAAKVRASGEAMAAGRASAAAPGAIGGTASGSAVDTVPGAAVEAAAGVAVEASLGFGAGASEGWDASG
;
A
#
# COMPACT_ATOMS: atom_id res chain seq x y z
N MET A 1 -12.18 -23.61 6.55
CA MET A 1 -10.99 -23.10 7.28
C MET A 1 -11.08 -21.59 7.46
N ALA A 2 -10.71 -20.77 6.47
CA ALA A 2 -10.73 -19.31 6.61
C ALA A 2 -12.13 -18.74 6.93
N ARG A 3 -13.17 -19.21 6.23
CA ARG A 3 -14.58 -18.88 6.54
C ARG A 3 -14.90 -19.03 8.02
N ASP A 4 -14.56 -20.18 8.60
CA ASP A 4 -14.94 -20.55 9.97
C ASP A 4 -14.14 -19.75 10.99
N VAL A 5 -12.84 -19.53 10.74
CA VAL A 5 -11.96 -18.75 11.61
C VAL A 5 -12.31 -17.26 11.61
N TYR A 6 -12.63 -16.71 10.44
CA TYR A 6 -13.08 -15.33 10.31
C TYR A 6 -14.57 -15.16 10.68
N GLY A 7 -15.33 -16.26 10.75
CA GLY A 7 -16.77 -16.23 10.98
C GLY A 7 -17.47 -15.39 9.92
N ILE A 8 -17.19 -15.65 8.63
CA ILE A 8 -17.89 -15.01 7.51
C ILE A 8 -19.26 -15.67 7.32
N GLU A 9 -20.29 -14.84 7.21
CA GLU A 9 -21.69 -15.23 7.12
C GLU A 9 -22.35 -14.65 5.87
N ALA A 10 -23.50 -15.19 5.45
CA ALA A 10 -24.18 -14.78 4.21
C ALA A 10 -24.58 -13.29 4.17
N GLY A 11 -24.74 -12.66 5.33
CA GLY A 11 -25.03 -11.22 5.43
C GLY A 11 -23.81 -10.32 5.23
N ASP A 12 -22.60 -10.87 5.14
CA ASP A 12 -21.39 -10.09 4.99
C ASP A 12 -21.19 -9.54 3.58
N ARG A 13 -20.42 -8.45 3.55
CA ARG A 13 -19.95 -7.78 2.34
C ARG A 13 -18.45 -7.60 2.49
N VAL A 14 -17.69 -8.52 1.90
CA VAL A 14 -16.23 -8.58 1.98
C VAL A 14 -15.64 -7.74 0.85
N LEU A 15 -14.77 -6.79 1.19
CA LEU A 15 -14.08 -5.99 0.19
C LEU A 15 -12.95 -6.82 -0.47
N GLN A 16 -12.97 -6.90 -1.80
CA GLN A 16 -11.86 -7.36 -2.62
C GLN A 16 -10.91 -6.17 -2.82
N PHE A 17 -9.82 -6.15 -2.05
CA PHE A 17 -8.87 -5.04 -1.95
C PHE A 17 -7.55 -5.35 -2.67
N ALA A 18 -6.98 -6.53 -2.46
CA ALA A 18 -5.70 -6.91 -3.04
C ALA A 18 -5.74 -6.91 -4.57
N SER A 19 -4.61 -6.76 -5.25
CA SER A 19 -4.57 -7.12 -6.68
C SER A 19 -4.77 -8.63 -6.83
N LEU A 20 -5.40 -9.07 -7.93
CA LEU A 20 -5.58 -10.50 -8.25
C LEU A 20 -4.23 -11.23 -8.46
N SER A 21 -3.14 -10.49 -8.63
CA SER A 21 -1.78 -11.05 -8.66
C SER A 21 -1.24 -11.41 -7.27
N PHE A 22 -1.93 -11.01 -6.20
CA PHE A 22 -1.61 -11.41 -4.83
C PHE A 22 -2.56 -12.51 -4.38
N ASP A 23 -1.98 -13.52 -3.74
CA ASP A 23 -2.71 -14.61 -3.11
C ASP A 23 -3.69 -14.13 -2.01
N ALA A 24 -3.44 -12.96 -1.40
CA ALA A 24 -4.39 -12.26 -0.52
C ALA A 24 -5.79 -12.08 -1.14
N SER A 25 -5.88 -11.90 -2.47
CA SER A 25 -7.18 -11.80 -3.17
C SER A 25 -8.00 -13.10 -3.04
N VAL A 26 -7.35 -14.26 -2.95
CA VAL A 26 -8.01 -15.56 -2.73
C VAL A 26 -8.70 -15.59 -1.37
N GLN A 27 -8.08 -15.01 -0.34
CA GLN A 27 -8.67 -14.89 1.00
C GLN A 27 -9.86 -13.93 1.04
N GLU A 28 -9.88 -12.91 0.18
CA GLU A 28 -10.99 -11.96 0.09
C GLU A 28 -12.19 -12.56 -0.66
N ILE A 29 -11.94 -13.35 -1.70
CA ILE A 29 -12.97 -13.84 -2.63
C ILE A 29 -13.61 -15.14 -2.13
N PHE A 30 -12.83 -16.20 -1.93
CA PHE A 30 -13.39 -17.53 -1.77
C PHE A 30 -14.11 -17.77 -0.44
N PRO A 31 -13.61 -17.32 0.73
CA PRO A 31 -14.34 -17.43 1.98
C PRO A 31 -15.71 -16.74 1.95
N ALA A 32 -15.81 -15.61 1.24
CA ALA A 32 -17.07 -14.88 1.06
C ALA A 32 -18.05 -15.69 0.21
N LEU A 33 -17.63 -16.13 -0.98
CA LEU A 33 -18.48 -16.91 -1.88
C LEU A 33 -18.97 -18.22 -1.25
N ILE A 34 -18.10 -18.93 -0.52
CA ILE A 34 -18.46 -20.19 0.18
C ILE A 34 -19.48 -19.92 1.29
N ALA A 35 -19.43 -18.75 1.94
CA ALA A 35 -20.37 -18.37 2.99
C ALA A 35 -21.72 -17.85 2.47
N GLY A 36 -21.86 -17.64 1.15
CA GLY A 36 -23.01 -16.93 0.57
C GLY A 36 -22.98 -15.42 0.77
N ALA A 37 -21.82 -14.86 1.16
CA ALA A 37 -21.60 -13.43 1.34
C ALA A 37 -21.37 -12.73 0.01
N ALA A 38 -21.46 -11.40 -0.01
CA ALA A 38 -21.12 -10.60 -1.18
C ALA A 38 -19.62 -10.28 -1.24
N VAL A 39 -19.03 -10.35 -2.44
CA VAL A 39 -17.70 -9.79 -2.74
C VAL A 39 -17.90 -8.41 -3.36
N VAL A 40 -17.35 -7.38 -2.70
CA VAL A 40 -17.41 -5.99 -3.15
C VAL A 40 -16.07 -5.64 -3.80
N VAL A 41 -16.05 -5.42 -5.12
CA VAL A 41 -14.84 -5.04 -5.84
C VAL A 41 -14.58 -3.55 -5.66
N ARG A 42 -13.37 -3.18 -5.23
CA ARG A 42 -12.98 -1.77 -5.13
C ARG A 42 -12.79 -1.15 -6.52
N ASP A 43 -12.92 0.17 -6.60
CA ASP A 43 -12.39 0.92 -7.75
C ASP A 43 -10.90 1.28 -7.53
N GLU A 44 -10.26 1.90 -8.54
CA GLU A 44 -8.87 2.32 -8.47
C GLU A 44 -8.65 3.53 -7.55
N ASP A 45 -9.63 4.44 -7.49
CA ASP A 45 -9.55 5.66 -6.70
C ASP A 45 -9.57 5.37 -5.19
N MET A 46 -10.20 4.27 -4.78
CA MET A 46 -10.28 3.81 -3.38
C MET A 46 -8.92 3.58 -2.70
N ILE A 47 -7.84 3.24 -3.41
CA ILE A 47 -6.51 3.05 -2.77
C ILE A 47 -5.81 4.39 -2.53
N SER A 48 -6.16 5.42 -3.31
CA SER A 48 -5.42 6.68 -3.33
C SER A 48 -5.62 7.54 -2.07
N ARG A 49 -6.68 7.26 -1.29
CA ARG A 49 -7.23 8.16 -0.26
C ARG A 49 -7.90 7.37 0.87
N PRO A 50 -7.34 7.36 2.10
CA PRO A 50 -7.94 6.70 3.26
C PRO A 50 -9.37 7.13 3.61
N ASP A 51 -9.70 8.41 3.44
CA ASP A 51 -11.03 8.98 3.68
C ASP A 51 -12.04 8.53 2.62
N LEU A 52 -11.71 8.71 1.34
CA LEU A 52 -12.56 8.23 0.24
C LEU A 52 -12.75 6.71 0.31
N PHE A 53 -11.69 5.98 0.68
CA PHE A 53 -11.74 4.54 0.88
C PHE A 53 -12.83 4.16 1.88
N LEU A 54 -12.82 4.77 3.08
CA LEU A 54 -13.77 4.45 4.14
C LEU A 54 -15.18 4.97 3.82
N ASP A 55 -15.32 6.14 3.19
CA ASP A 55 -16.63 6.67 2.75
C ASP A 55 -17.28 5.78 1.70
N ARG A 56 -16.49 5.28 0.72
CA ARG A 56 -16.98 4.32 -0.27
C ARG A 56 -17.34 2.99 0.36
N CYS A 57 -16.53 2.50 1.31
CA CYS A 57 -16.86 1.31 2.09
C CYS A 57 -18.19 1.47 2.83
N ALA A 58 -18.47 2.66 3.38
CA ALA A 58 -19.74 2.97 4.02
C ALA A 58 -20.91 2.94 3.02
N GLY A 59 -20.79 3.61 1.87
CA GLY A 59 -21.81 3.63 0.82
C GLY A 59 -22.10 2.25 0.21
N LEU A 60 -21.10 1.38 0.16
CA LEU A 60 -21.22 0.00 -0.33
C LEU A 60 -21.61 -1.00 0.77
N GLY A 61 -21.75 -0.55 2.02
CA GLY A 61 -22.15 -1.39 3.16
C GLY A 61 -21.12 -2.46 3.54
N VAL A 62 -19.83 -2.22 3.28
CA VAL A 62 -18.76 -3.21 3.57
C VAL A 62 -18.76 -3.59 5.05
N THR A 63 -18.66 -4.88 5.35
CA THR A 63 -18.64 -5.43 6.72
C THR A 63 -17.28 -6.00 7.11
N VAL A 64 -16.51 -6.49 6.15
CA VAL A 64 -15.18 -7.09 6.36
C VAL A 64 -14.17 -6.44 5.44
N LEU A 65 -13.09 -5.92 6.02
CA LEU A 65 -11.94 -5.38 5.31
C LEU A 65 -10.75 -6.33 5.47
N ALA A 66 -10.09 -6.69 4.38
CA ALA A 66 -8.76 -7.29 4.42
C ALA A 66 -7.79 -6.33 3.73
N THR A 67 -6.70 -5.96 4.39
CA THR A 67 -5.73 -5.00 3.85
C THR A 67 -4.32 -5.39 4.24
N ALA A 68 -3.33 -5.00 3.43
CA ALA A 68 -1.94 -5.08 3.86
C ALA A 68 -1.76 -4.25 5.15
N THR A 69 -0.96 -4.75 6.10
CA THR A 69 -0.71 -4.07 7.38
C THR A 69 -0.26 -2.62 7.18
N ALA A 70 0.55 -2.34 6.14
CA ALA A 70 0.99 -1.00 5.80
C ALA A 70 -0.16 -0.03 5.49
N TYR A 71 -1.13 -0.46 4.68
CA TYR A 71 -2.28 0.37 4.35
C TYR A 71 -3.17 0.59 5.57
N TRP A 72 -3.38 -0.44 6.38
CA TRP A 72 -4.10 -0.30 7.66
C TRP A 72 -3.45 0.72 8.60
N ARG A 73 -2.11 0.81 8.67
CA ARG A 73 -1.42 1.86 9.45
C ARG A 73 -1.77 3.27 8.97
N GLU A 74 -1.95 3.47 7.66
CA GLU A 74 -2.42 4.75 7.12
C GLU A 74 -3.88 5.04 7.49
N LEU A 75 -4.75 4.03 7.42
CA LEU A 75 -6.14 4.17 7.85
C LEU A 75 -6.22 4.60 9.32
N VAL A 76 -5.47 3.93 10.21
CA VAL A 76 -5.38 4.29 11.63
C VAL A 76 -4.91 5.73 11.79
N SER A 77 -3.92 6.16 11.01
CA SER A 77 -3.39 7.51 11.08
C SER A 77 -4.37 8.58 10.59
N ALA A 78 -5.14 8.30 9.53
CA ALA A 78 -6.20 9.18 9.07
C ALA A 78 -7.34 9.28 10.11
N ILE A 79 -7.73 8.17 10.72
CA ILE A 79 -8.72 8.14 11.81
C ILE A 79 -8.22 8.94 13.03
N ASP A 80 -6.96 8.80 13.40
CA ASP A 80 -6.39 9.54 14.53
C ASP A 80 -6.41 11.06 14.34
N ARG A 81 -6.24 11.50 13.09
CA ARG A 81 -6.31 12.91 12.68
C ARG A 81 -7.74 13.39 12.43
N HIS A 82 -8.76 12.55 12.66
CA HIS A 82 -10.17 12.82 12.36
C HIS A 82 -10.44 13.15 10.87
N GLU A 83 -9.58 12.66 9.98
CA GLU A 83 -9.72 12.82 8.53
C GLU A 83 -10.63 11.73 7.93
N ALA A 84 -10.79 10.61 8.62
CA ALA A 84 -11.62 9.50 8.19
C ALA A 84 -12.29 8.81 9.38
N VAL A 85 -13.38 8.10 9.15
CA VAL A 85 -14.12 7.35 10.18
C VAL A 85 -14.36 5.93 9.70
N LEU A 86 -14.08 4.94 10.55
CA LEU A 86 -14.41 3.56 10.22
C LEU A 86 -15.94 3.39 10.12
N PRO A 87 -16.47 2.84 9.00
CA PRO A 87 -17.90 2.70 8.82
C PRO A 87 -18.56 1.85 9.91
N ALA A 88 -19.79 2.22 10.29
CA ALA A 88 -20.54 1.49 11.31
C ALA A 88 -20.91 0.04 10.90
N SER A 89 -20.91 -0.25 9.60
CA SER A 89 -21.11 -1.59 9.05
C SER A 89 -19.88 -2.50 9.23
N VAL A 90 -18.67 -1.94 9.31
CA VAL A 90 -17.44 -2.73 9.43
C VAL A 90 -17.38 -3.37 10.81
N ARG A 91 -17.39 -4.70 10.84
CA ARG A 91 -17.31 -5.53 12.04
C ARG A 91 -15.96 -6.23 12.19
N MET A 92 -15.19 -6.34 11.10
CA MET A 92 -13.91 -7.04 11.09
C MET A 92 -12.91 -6.38 10.14
N VAL A 93 -11.66 -6.28 10.61
CA VAL A 93 -10.50 -5.91 9.82
C VAL A 93 -9.44 -7.00 9.94
N ILE A 94 -8.95 -7.46 8.79
CA ILE A 94 -7.89 -8.46 8.66
C ILE A 94 -6.65 -7.75 8.11
N ILE A 95 -5.52 -7.92 8.79
CA ILE A 95 -4.23 -7.36 8.40
C ILE A 95 -3.22 -8.48 8.21
N GLY A 96 -2.26 -8.27 7.31
CA GLY A 96 -1.21 -9.24 7.04
C GLY A 96 -0.17 -8.73 6.06
N GLY A 97 0.79 -9.58 5.71
CA GLY A 97 1.85 -9.25 4.75
C GLY A 97 3.06 -8.51 5.35
N GLU A 98 2.93 -7.91 6.54
CA GLU A 98 4.04 -7.33 7.32
C GLU A 98 3.81 -7.48 8.82
N ALA A 99 4.87 -7.29 9.61
CA ALA A 99 4.77 -7.18 11.05
C ALA A 99 3.87 -6.00 11.46
N ALA A 100 2.90 -6.26 12.34
CA ALA A 100 2.11 -5.23 12.98
C ALA A 100 2.89 -4.62 14.16
N HIS A 101 2.64 -3.34 14.43
CA HIS A 101 3.28 -2.62 15.53
C HIS A 101 2.32 -2.44 16.70
N ALA A 102 2.79 -2.74 17.91
CA ALA A 102 2.01 -2.65 19.14
C ALA A 102 1.30 -1.30 19.31
N ARG A 103 2.04 -0.21 19.09
CA ARG A 103 1.52 1.16 19.16
C ARG A 103 0.38 1.43 18.17
N THR A 104 0.42 0.84 16.98
CA THR A 104 -0.67 1.01 16.01
C THR A 104 -1.91 0.22 16.44
N VAL A 105 -1.73 -0.98 16.99
CA VAL A 105 -2.84 -1.78 17.54
C VAL A 105 -3.52 -1.06 18.69
N GLU A 106 -2.72 -0.46 19.60
CA GLU A 106 -3.23 0.37 20.69
C GLU A 106 -4.04 1.57 20.16
N ARG A 107 -3.47 2.34 19.22
CA ARG A 107 -4.15 3.49 18.59
C ARG A 107 -5.46 3.09 17.91
N TRP A 108 -5.45 1.99 17.15
CA TRP A 108 -6.65 1.43 16.54
C TRP A 108 -7.74 1.17 17.58
N ARG A 109 -7.41 0.43 18.64
CA ARG A 109 -8.36 0.08 19.71
C ARG A 109 -8.91 1.31 20.43
N ALA A 110 -8.11 2.35 20.59
CA ALA A 110 -8.54 3.61 21.22
C ALA A 110 -9.53 4.41 20.37
N ARG A 111 -9.57 4.20 19.05
CA ARG A 111 -10.41 4.98 18.12
C ARG A 111 -11.61 4.23 17.56
N VAL A 112 -11.54 2.91 17.44
CA VAL A 112 -12.63 2.13 16.87
C VAL A 112 -13.67 1.75 17.91
N ARG A 113 -14.88 1.48 17.43
CA ARG A 113 -15.99 1.03 18.28
C ARG A 113 -15.64 -0.31 18.94
N PRO A 114 -16.06 -0.55 20.20
CA PRO A 114 -15.94 -1.86 20.82
C PRO A 114 -16.58 -2.95 19.95
N GLY A 115 -15.94 -4.12 19.88
CA GLY A 115 -16.43 -5.29 19.15
C GLY A 115 -16.01 -5.37 17.68
N VAL A 116 -15.35 -4.35 17.12
CA VAL A 116 -14.70 -4.49 15.79
C VAL A 116 -13.51 -5.43 15.93
N ARG A 117 -13.58 -6.60 15.28
CA ARG A 117 -12.52 -7.60 15.33
C ARG A 117 -11.30 -7.13 14.54
N LEU A 118 -10.10 -7.28 15.09
CA LEU A 118 -8.84 -7.07 14.39
C LEU A 118 -8.07 -8.39 14.33
N LEU A 119 -7.91 -8.97 13.14
CA LEU A 119 -7.18 -10.22 12.96
C LEU A 119 -5.85 -9.96 12.27
N ASN A 120 -4.75 -10.42 12.85
CA ASN A 120 -3.44 -10.43 12.20
C ASN A 120 -3.15 -11.80 11.63
N THR A 121 -2.95 -11.87 10.31
CA THR A 121 -2.72 -13.12 9.59
C THR A 121 -1.29 -13.20 9.08
N TYR A 122 -0.76 -14.42 9.07
CA TYR A 122 0.55 -14.70 8.54
C TYR A 122 0.49 -15.98 7.71
N GLY A 123 1.11 -15.95 6.54
CA GLY A 123 1.38 -17.11 5.72
C GLY A 123 2.26 -16.70 4.54
N PRO A 124 3.23 -17.53 4.13
CA PRO A 124 3.82 -17.43 2.81
C PRO A 124 2.85 -17.96 1.75
N THR A 125 3.06 -17.58 0.49
CA THR A 125 2.27 -18.05 -0.67
C THR A 125 2.29 -19.58 -0.80
N GLU A 126 3.43 -20.19 -0.47
CA GLU A 126 3.62 -21.64 -0.46
C GLU A 126 2.80 -22.35 0.63
N ALA A 127 2.21 -21.61 1.56
CA ALA A 127 1.31 -22.09 2.60
C ALA A 127 -0.15 -21.60 2.39
N ILE A 128 -0.55 -21.32 1.15
CA ILE A 128 -1.92 -20.94 0.73
C ILE A 128 -2.45 -19.75 1.56
N VAL A 129 -1.87 -18.58 1.30
CA VAL A 129 -2.24 -17.27 1.85
C VAL A 129 -1.99 -17.10 3.35
N THR A 130 -2.66 -17.87 4.19
CA THR A 130 -2.65 -17.72 5.64
C THR A 130 -2.44 -19.08 6.30
N ALA A 131 -1.36 -19.20 7.07
CA ALA A 131 -1.05 -20.36 7.89
C ALA A 131 -1.46 -20.15 9.36
N THR A 132 -1.33 -18.93 9.88
CA THR A 132 -1.62 -18.60 11.28
C THR A 132 -2.45 -17.32 11.42
N VAL A 133 -3.22 -17.24 12.50
CA VAL A 133 -4.06 -16.07 12.83
C VAL A 133 -3.94 -15.71 14.30
N ALA A 134 -3.74 -14.43 14.59
CA ALA A 134 -3.89 -13.83 15.92
C ALA A 134 -5.13 -12.95 15.96
N ASP A 135 -5.97 -13.12 16.98
CA ASP A 135 -7.05 -12.17 17.28
C ASP A 135 -6.49 -11.05 18.18
N LEU A 136 -6.35 -9.86 17.62
CA LEU A 136 -5.79 -8.68 18.27
C LEU A 136 -6.85 -7.77 18.90
N THR A 137 -8.13 -8.17 18.85
CA THR A 137 -9.27 -7.34 19.29
C THR A 137 -9.11 -6.86 20.74
N SER A 138 -8.67 -7.77 21.60
CA SER A 138 -8.39 -7.50 23.02
C SER A 138 -6.90 -7.56 23.36
N TRP A 139 -6.02 -7.65 22.36
CA TRP A 139 -4.59 -7.76 22.61
C TRP A 139 -4.05 -6.46 23.22
N SER A 140 -3.22 -6.64 24.25
CA SER A 140 -2.56 -5.55 24.96
C SER A 140 -1.14 -5.99 25.31
N GLY A 141 -0.18 -5.55 24.50
CA GLY A 141 1.24 -5.77 24.72
C GLY A 141 2.03 -4.60 24.19
N THR A 142 3.27 -4.46 24.67
CA THR A 142 4.23 -3.46 24.20
C THR A 142 5.33 -4.06 23.32
N GLY A 143 5.43 -5.39 23.29
CA GLY A 143 6.39 -6.15 22.49
C GLY A 143 5.93 -6.43 21.05
N PRO A 144 6.64 -7.29 20.31
CA PRO A 144 6.25 -7.71 18.97
C PRO A 144 4.82 -8.26 18.95
N VAL A 145 4.07 -7.90 17.91
CA VAL A 145 2.69 -8.38 17.75
C VAL A 145 2.73 -9.83 17.26
N PRO A 146 2.04 -10.77 17.92
CA PRO A 146 2.09 -12.18 17.55
C PRO A 146 1.45 -12.41 16.18
N ILE A 147 1.96 -13.42 15.48
CA ILE A 147 1.34 -13.97 14.26
C ILE A 147 0.32 -15.08 14.58
N GLY A 148 0.20 -15.44 15.87
CA GLY A 148 -0.91 -16.21 16.41
C GLY A 148 -0.74 -17.72 16.29
N SER A 149 -1.84 -18.42 16.09
CA SER A 149 -1.89 -19.89 16.11
C SER A 149 -2.25 -20.45 14.73
N PRO A 150 -1.84 -21.69 14.42
CA PRO A 150 -2.13 -22.31 13.12
C PRO A 150 -3.64 -22.41 12.85
N LEU A 151 -4.02 -22.25 11.58
CA LEU A 151 -5.37 -22.58 11.13
C LEU A 151 -5.67 -24.09 11.32
N PRO A 152 -6.96 -24.48 11.40
CA PRO A 152 -7.33 -25.90 11.45
C PRO A 152 -6.73 -26.69 10.29
N GLY A 153 -6.04 -27.79 10.58
CA GLY A 153 -5.38 -28.63 9.57
C GLY A 153 -3.99 -28.13 9.13
N VAL A 154 -3.50 -27.02 9.68
CA VAL A 154 -2.14 -26.51 9.46
C VAL A 154 -1.27 -26.84 10.67
N THR A 155 -0.05 -27.29 10.42
CA THR A 155 0.96 -27.48 11.46
C THR A 155 2.03 -26.41 11.35
N CYS A 156 2.53 -25.93 12.49
CA CYS A 156 3.62 -24.97 12.55
C CYS A 156 4.61 -25.43 13.60
N ARG A 157 5.81 -25.82 13.17
CA ARG A 157 6.92 -26.24 14.03
C ARG A 157 8.01 -25.17 14.01
N VAL A 158 8.56 -24.89 15.19
CA VAL A 158 9.71 -24.00 15.33
C VAL A 158 10.93 -24.91 15.43
N VAL A 159 11.81 -24.87 14.43
CA VAL A 159 12.92 -25.81 14.31
C VAL A 159 14.24 -25.12 14.59
N GLY A 160 15.00 -25.65 15.54
CA GLY A 160 16.32 -25.18 15.92
C GLY A 160 17.40 -25.51 14.86
N PRO A 161 18.63 -24.99 15.03
CA PRO A 161 19.74 -25.23 14.11
C PRO A 161 20.16 -26.70 13.97
N ASP A 162 19.87 -27.51 14.98
CA ASP A 162 20.11 -28.96 15.04
C ASP A 162 19.01 -29.78 14.32
N GLY A 163 17.99 -29.12 13.79
CA GLY A 163 16.84 -29.76 13.14
C GLY A 163 15.79 -30.29 14.13
N ALA A 164 15.99 -30.12 15.43
CA ALA A 164 15.03 -30.50 16.46
C ALA A 164 13.98 -29.39 16.68
N GLU A 165 12.87 -29.73 17.31
CA GLU A 165 11.86 -28.74 17.67
C GLU A 165 12.34 -27.87 18.86
N ALA A 166 12.29 -26.56 18.69
CA ALA A 166 12.72 -25.60 19.69
C ALA A 166 11.74 -25.58 20.87
N ALA A 167 12.29 -25.44 22.09
CA ALA A 167 11.47 -25.26 23.28
C ALA A 167 10.71 -23.92 23.26
N ALA A 168 9.64 -23.79 24.04
CA ALA A 168 8.91 -22.53 24.17
C ALA A 168 9.87 -21.37 24.57
N GLY A 169 9.71 -20.23 23.91
CA GLY A 169 10.55 -19.04 24.04
C GLY A 169 11.83 -19.06 23.22
N GLN A 170 12.30 -20.23 22.76
CA GLN A 170 13.52 -20.32 21.96
C GLN A 170 13.25 -19.99 20.48
N PRO A 171 14.07 -19.12 19.85
CA PRO A 171 13.98 -18.83 18.43
C PRO A 171 14.38 -20.03 17.55
N GLY A 172 13.71 -20.20 16.41
CA GLY A 172 14.05 -21.16 15.37
C GLY A 172 13.42 -20.81 14.02
N GLU A 173 13.67 -21.63 13.00
CA GLU A 173 13.03 -21.54 11.68
C GLU A 173 11.58 -22.03 11.78
N LEU A 174 10.63 -21.27 11.25
CA LEU A 174 9.25 -21.74 11.12
C LEU A 174 9.15 -22.74 9.95
N ARG A 175 8.66 -23.94 10.25
CA ARG A 175 8.24 -24.94 9.25
C ARG A 175 6.74 -25.11 9.29
N ILE A 176 6.12 -25.05 8.12
CA ILE A 176 4.67 -25.16 7.96
C ILE A 176 4.35 -26.48 7.30
N GLY A 177 3.34 -27.20 7.78
CA GLY A 177 2.87 -28.44 7.17
C GLY A 177 1.36 -28.56 7.16
N GLY A 178 0.87 -29.72 6.72
CA GLY A 178 -0.55 -30.03 6.70
C GLY A 178 -1.27 -29.52 5.45
N ALA A 179 -2.57 -29.23 5.60
CA ALA A 179 -3.49 -29.02 4.47
C ALA A 179 -3.27 -27.71 3.71
N ALA A 180 -2.44 -26.81 4.22
CA ALA A 180 -2.17 -25.51 3.62
C ALA A 180 -0.95 -25.50 2.69
N LEU A 181 -0.31 -26.64 2.39
CA LEU A 181 0.86 -26.65 1.50
C LEU A 181 0.50 -26.55 0.02
N ALA A 182 1.20 -25.67 -0.69
CA ALA A 182 1.23 -25.68 -2.14
C ALA A 182 1.88 -26.98 -2.66
N THR A 183 1.60 -27.33 -3.92
CA THR A 183 2.18 -28.51 -4.57
C THR A 183 3.66 -28.35 -4.92
N GLY A 184 4.17 -27.11 -4.96
CA GLY A 184 5.55 -26.77 -5.26
C GLY A 184 5.68 -25.61 -6.24
N TYR A 185 6.89 -25.39 -6.74
CA TYR A 185 7.18 -24.37 -7.73
C TYR A 185 7.04 -24.92 -9.16
N LEU A 186 6.25 -24.23 -9.98
CA LEU A 186 5.93 -24.66 -11.34
C LEU A 186 7.21 -24.83 -12.18
N ARG A 187 7.42 -26.05 -12.71
CA ARG A 187 8.59 -26.43 -13.52
C ARG A 187 9.94 -26.16 -12.85
N ARG A 188 10.00 -26.22 -11.52
CA ARG A 188 11.21 -26.02 -10.71
C ARG A 188 11.31 -27.11 -9.64
N PRO A 189 11.55 -28.38 -10.03
CA PRO A 189 11.58 -29.51 -9.08
C PRO A 189 12.71 -29.38 -8.05
N GLU A 190 13.88 -28.85 -8.44
CA GLU A 190 15.02 -28.65 -7.54
C GLU A 190 14.70 -27.63 -6.44
N MET A 191 14.14 -26.47 -6.79
CA MET A 191 13.71 -25.47 -5.82
C MET A 191 12.58 -26.00 -4.93
N THR A 192 11.68 -26.81 -5.50
CA THR A 192 10.61 -27.47 -4.73
C THR A 192 11.22 -28.40 -3.69
N ALA A 193 12.16 -29.26 -4.07
CA ALA A 193 12.81 -30.19 -3.14
C ALA A 193 13.63 -29.49 -2.04
N GLU A 194 14.21 -28.32 -2.34
CA GLU A 194 14.94 -27.52 -1.35
C GLU A 194 14.03 -26.93 -0.26
N ARG A 195 12.83 -26.48 -0.64
CA ARG A 195 11.91 -25.77 0.25
C ARG A 195 10.82 -26.64 0.86
N PHE A 196 10.34 -27.66 0.14
CA PHE A 196 9.33 -28.61 0.60
C PHE A 196 10.03 -29.91 1.01
N VAL A 197 10.41 -29.98 2.28
CA VAL A 197 11.27 -31.05 2.84
C VAL A 197 10.45 -32.07 3.63
N PRO A 198 10.95 -33.30 3.82
CA PRO A 198 10.32 -34.25 4.73
C PRO A 198 10.35 -33.76 6.18
N GLY A 199 9.18 -33.69 6.79
CA GLY A 199 8.97 -33.43 8.21
C GLY A 199 8.82 -34.72 9.03
N PRO A 200 8.33 -34.61 10.27
CA PRO A 200 8.09 -35.75 11.16
C PRO A 200 7.18 -36.80 10.50
N GLY A 201 7.57 -38.07 10.58
CA GLY A 201 6.84 -39.16 9.94
C GLY A 201 6.86 -39.14 8.41
N GLY A 202 7.71 -38.30 7.79
CA GLY A 202 7.83 -38.19 6.33
C GLY A 202 6.79 -37.28 5.67
N ALA A 203 5.87 -36.68 6.44
CA ALA A 203 4.91 -35.71 5.90
C ALA A 203 5.64 -34.44 5.43
N PRO A 204 5.29 -33.85 4.28
CA PRO A 204 5.98 -32.67 3.77
C PRO A 204 5.79 -31.45 4.69
N GLU A 205 6.84 -30.65 4.82
CA GLU A 205 6.87 -29.35 5.47
C GLU A 205 7.53 -28.31 4.54
N TYR A 206 7.00 -27.10 4.49
CA TYR A 206 7.61 -25.95 3.82
C TYR A 206 8.55 -25.19 4.79
N ARG A 207 9.78 -24.97 4.34
CA ARG A 207 10.79 -24.14 5.00
C ARG A 207 10.57 -22.67 4.66
N THR A 208 10.07 -21.92 5.64
CA THR A 208 9.68 -20.51 5.42
C THR A 208 10.87 -19.57 5.28
N GLY A 209 12.02 -19.91 5.88
CA GLY A 209 13.11 -18.98 6.13
C GLY A 209 12.78 -17.87 7.14
N ASP A 210 11.60 -17.91 7.78
CA ASP A 210 11.22 -16.98 8.84
C ASP A 210 11.71 -17.48 10.20
N ARG A 211 12.29 -16.56 10.97
CA ARG A 211 12.69 -16.80 12.35
C ARG A 211 11.53 -16.44 13.27
N VAL A 212 11.11 -17.40 14.10
CA VAL A 212 10.01 -17.23 15.04
C VAL A 212 10.35 -17.83 16.40
N ARG A 213 9.53 -17.57 17.41
CA ARG A 213 9.50 -18.35 18.66
C ARG A 213 8.06 -18.64 19.09
N ARG A 214 7.86 -19.74 19.81
CA ARG A 214 6.57 -20.04 20.44
C ARG A 214 6.49 -19.37 21.81
N LEU A 215 5.43 -18.60 22.05
CA LEU A 215 5.16 -17.95 23.33
C LEU A 215 4.56 -18.97 24.33
N PRO A 216 4.57 -18.67 25.65
CA PRO A 216 4.01 -19.57 26.67
C PRO A 216 2.52 -19.90 26.48
N ASP A 217 1.76 -19.01 25.83
CA ASP A 217 0.35 -19.23 25.48
C ASP A 217 0.15 -20.10 24.22
N GLY A 218 1.25 -20.58 23.62
CA GLY A 218 1.27 -21.43 22.43
C GLY A 218 1.27 -20.67 21.10
N THR A 219 1.02 -19.35 21.12
CA THR A 219 1.06 -18.52 19.91
C THR A 219 2.47 -18.32 19.39
N LEU A 220 2.60 -17.93 18.14
CA LEU A 220 3.88 -17.67 17.50
C LEU A 220 4.15 -16.17 17.43
N GLU A 221 5.40 -15.81 17.73
CA GLU A 221 5.93 -14.46 17.58
C GLU A 221 6.97 -14.45 16.45
N TYR A 222 6.83 -13.51 15.51
CA TYR A 222 7.76 -13.32 14.40
C TYR A 222 8.97 -12.49 14.83
N LEU A 223 10.17 -12.95 14.47
CA LEU A 223 11.45 -12.36 14.88
C LEU A 223 12.32 -11.89 13.71
N GLY A 224 11.81 -11.94 12.47
CA GLY A 224 12.55 -11.58 11.27
C GLY A 224 12.80 -12.76 10.33
N ARG A 225 13.72 -12.60 9.39
CA ARG A 225 14.12 -13.61 8.42
C ARG A 225 15.50 -14.20 8.72
N LEU A 226 15.72 -15.44 8.30
CA LEU A 226 17.01 -16.12 8.34
C LEU A 226 17.84 -15.85 7.08
N ASP A 227 17.15 -15.52 5.98
CA ASP A 227 17.75 -15.16 4.69
C ASP A 227 17.63 -13.64 4.43
N ARG A 228 18.05 -13.19 3.24
CA ARG A 228 18.04 -11.77 2.83
C ARG A 228 16.69 -11.30 2.28
N GLN A 229 15.68 -12.15 2.25
CA GLN A 229 14.37 -11.77 1.76
C GLN A 229 13.75 -10.72 2.69
N VAL A 230 12.96 -9.82 2.11
CA VAL A 230 12.26 -8.77 2.87
C VAL A 230 10.82 -8.60 2.43
N LYS A 231 10.03 -7.98 3.29
CA LYS A 231 8.65 -7.58 3.01
C LYS A 231 8.60 -6.06 2.92
N ILE A 232 8.30 -5.54 1.73
CA ILE A 232 8.21 -4.10 1.47
C ILE A 232 6.78 -3.81 1.06
N ARG A 233 6.02 -3.08 1.89
CA ARG A 233 4.62 -2.71 1.62
C ARG A 233 3.69 -3.92 1.43
N GLY A 234 3.98 -5.03 2.11
CA GLY A 234 3.29 -6.31 1.96
C GLY A 234 3.74 -7.14 0.76
N PHE A 235 4.65 -6.63 -0.08
CA PHE A 235 5.23 -7.37 -1.20
C PHE A 235 6.42 -8.18 -0.70
N ARG A 236 6.44 -9.47 -1.05
CA ARG A 236 7.59 -10.34 -0.81
C ARG A 236 8.65 -10.03 -1.87
N VAL A 237 9.80 -9.54 -1.42
CA VAL A 237 10.91 -9.12 -2.29
C VAL A 237 12.12 -9.99 -2.03
N GLU A 238 12.67 -10.54 -3.10
CA GLU A 238 13.96 -11.24 -3.10
C GLU A 238 15.03 -10.28 -3.61
N PRO A 239 15.94 -9.74 -2.75
CA PRO A 239 16.96 -8.83 -3.24
C PRO A 239 17.82 -9.42 -4.36
N ALA A 240 18.04 -10.74 -4.38
CA ALA A 240 18.73 -11.44 -5.45
C ALA A 240 18.03 -11.31 -6.82
N GLU A 241 16.70 -11.20 -6.88
CA GLU A 241 15.95 -10.93 -8.11
C GLU A 241 16.27 -9.53 -8.65
N VAL A 242 16.32 -8.55 -7.74
CA VAL A 242 16.67 -7.16 -8.07
C VAL A 242 18.13 -7.07 -8.50
N GLU A 243 19.05 -7.75 -7.80
CA GLU A 243 20.46 -7.85 -8.20
C GLU A 243 20.61 -8.47 -9.60
N ALA A 244 19.85 -9.53 -9.91
CA ALA A 244 19.86 -10.15 -11.23
C ALA A 244 19.30 -9.21 -12.32
N ALA A 245 18.27 -8.41 -12.01
CA ALA A 245 17.77 -7.40 -12.93
C ALA A 245 18.78 -6.26 -13.16
N LEU A 246 19.43 -5.78 -12.10
CA LEU A 246 20.48 -4.76 -12.17
C LEU A 246 21.67 -5.22 -13.00
N ARG A 247 22.14 -6.46 -12.82
CA ARG A 247 23.25 -7.05 -13.62
C ARG A 247 22.93 -7.23 -15.10
N ARG A 248 21.65 -7.18 -15.50
CA ARG A 248 21.25 -7.20 -16.93
C ARG A 248 21.33 -5.83 -17.60
N LEU A 249 21.53 -4.75 -16.84
CA LEU A 249 21.63 -3.41 -17.39
C LEU A 249 23.01 -3.19 -18.03
N PRO A 250 23.08 -2.61 -19.25
CA PRO A 250 24.36 -2.30 -19.89
C PRO A 250 25.20 -1.35 -19.03
N GLY A 251 26.47 -1.70 -18.81
CA GLY A 251 27.44 -0.93 -18.03
C GLY A 251 27.41 -1.18 -16.52
N VAL A 252 26.56 -2.09 -16.02
CA VAL A 252 26.58 -2.55 -14.61
C VAL A 252 27.41 -3.83 -14.53
N ALA A 253 28.54 -3.78 -13.85
CA ALA A 253 29.46 -4.91 -13.71
C ALA A 253 29.02 -5.89 -12.61
N ASP A 254 28.55 -5.38 -11.47
CA ASP A 254 27.99 -6.19 -10.39
C ASP A 254 27.02 -5.37 -9.51
N ALA A 255 26.16 -6.05 -8.76
CA ALA A 255 25.15 -5.44 -7.91
C ALA A 255 24.93 -6.24 -6.63
N VAL A 256 24.82 -5.53 -5.50
CA VAL A 256 24.40 -6.08 -4.20
C VAL A 256 23.25 -5.24 -3.67
N VAL A 257 22.12 -5.87 -3.37
CA VAL A 257 20.93 -5.16 -2.88
C VAL A 257 20.67 -5.53 -1.43
N LEU A 258 20.74 -4.53 -0.55
CA LEU A 258 20.48 -4.66 0.88
C LEU A 258 19.14 -4.06 1.22
N ALA A 259 18.51 -4.60 2.26
CA ALA A 259 17.36 -3.95 2.87
C ALA A 259 17.85 -3.07 4.02
N ASP A 260 17.36 -1.84 4.05
CA ASP A 260 17.51 -0.94 5.17
C ASP A 260 16.19 -0.88 5.92
N GLU A 261 16.23 -1.22 7.20
CA GLU A 261 15.07 -1.29 8.11
C GLU A 261 15.17 -0.28 9.27
N SER A 262 16.21 0.57 9.27
CA SER A 262 16.55 1.44 10.40
C SER A 262 15.51 2.53 10.72
N GLY A 263 14.59 2.82 9.80
CA GLY A 263 13.55 3.84 9.91
C GLY A 263 12.12 3.38 10.27
N GLY A 264 11.93 2.09 10.55
CA GLY A 264 10.58 1.52 10.76
C GLY A 264 9.77 1.32 9.47
N GLN A 265 10.37 1.59 8.30
CA GLN A 265 9.94 1.14 6.99
C GLN A 265 11.11 0.45 6.29
N THR A 266 10.87 -0.73 5.71
CA THR A 266 11.87 -1.46 4.95
C THR A 266 12.01 -0.87 3.54
N ARG A 267 13.23 -0.49 3.13
CA ARG A 267 13.55 -0.02 1.78
C ARG A 267 14.74 -0.78 1.19
N LEU A 268 14.83 -0.84 -0.13
CA LEU A 268 15.99 -1.43 -0.81
C LEU A 268 17.08 -0.37 -1.07
N VAL A 269 18.33 -0.75 -0.81
CA VAL A 269 19.54 0.00 -1.12
C VAL A 269 20.39 -0.86 -2.06
N ALA A 270 20.61 -0.40 -3.29
CA ALA A 270 21.48 -1.08 -4.25
C ALA A 270 22.89 -0.49 -4.22
N HIS A 271 23.88 -1.37 -4.13
CA HIS A 271 25.30 -1.06 -4.27
C HIS A 271 25.76 -1.63 -5.60
N LEU A 272 26.28 -0.79 -6.49
CA LEU A 272 26.63 -1.15 -7.86
C LEU A 272 28.12 -0.94 -8.12
N LEU A 273 28.71 -1.86 -8.88
CA LEU A 273 29.92 -1.61 -9.65
C LEU A 273 29.50 -1.29 -11.08
N VAL A 274 30.02 -0.19 -11.62
CA VAL A 274 29.77 0.23 -13.00
C VAL A 274 31.08 0.26 -13.77
N GLU A 275 31.01 0.00 -15.07
CA GLU A 275 32.16 0.14 -15.96
C GLU A 275 32.54 1.63 -16.14
N ASP A 276 33.76 1.93 -16.60
CA ASP A 276 34.17 3.29 -16.92
C ASP A 276 33.24 3.91 -17.99
N GLY A 277 32.62 5.06 -17.65
CA GLY A 277 31.60 5.67 -18.51
C GLY A 277 30.22 4.99 -18.43
N GLY A 278 30.02 4.11 -17.45
CA GLY A 278 28.76 3.42 -17.16
C GLY A 278 27.65 4.35 -16.65
N PRO A 279 26.45 3.79 -16.41
CA PRO A 279 25.28 4.57 -16.06
C PRO A 279 25.38 5.16 -14.64
N ASP A 280 24.87 6.38 -14.46
CA ASP A 280 24.70 6.95 -13.13
C ASP A 280 23.47 6.36 -12.39
N ALA A 281 23.29 6.73 -11.13
CA ALA A 281 22.18 6.23 -10.30
C ALA A 281 20.79 6.54 -10.89
N ALA A 282 20.61 7.70 -11.55
CA ALA A 282 19.34 8.10 -12.14
C ALA A 282 19.04 7.28 -13.41
N GLU A 283 20.05 7.08 -14.25
CA GLU A 283 20.00 6.23 -15.43
C GLU A 283 19.65 4.79 -15.09
N VAL A 284 20.32 4.21 -14.08
CA VAL A 284 20.03 2.85 -13.60
C VAL A 284 18.59 2.74 -13.12
N ARG A 285 18.14 3.69 -12.29
CA ARG A 285 16.77 3.69 -11.76
C ARG A 285 15.74 3.73 -12.88
N ARG A 286 15.94 4.60 -13.88
CA ARG A 286 15.04 4.74 -15.02
C ARG A 286 14.95 3.43 -15.80
N ARG A 287 16.10 2.85 -16.19
CA ARG A 287 16.14 1.59 -16.95
C ARG A 287 15.55 0.41 -16.17
N LEU A 288 15.71 0.39 -14.85
CA LEU A 288 15.18 -0.68 -14.01
C LEU A 288 13.65 -0.62 -13.91
N ARG A 289 13.05 0.58 -13.84
CA ARG A 289 11.57 0.75 -13.83
C ARG A 289 10.90 0.13 -15.05
N ASP A 290 11.58 0.12 -16.20
CA ASP A 290 11.05 -0.47 -17.44
C ASP A 290 11.04 -2.02 -17.40
N GLN A 291 11.74 -2.63 -16.43
CA GLN A 291 11.94 -4.09 -16.38
C GLN A 291 11.31 -4.76 -15.16
N VAL A 292 11.08 -4.03 -14.08
CA VAL A 292 10.55 -4.58 -12.82
C VAL A 292 9.41 -3.72 -12.27
N PRO A 293 8.46 -4.31 -11.53
CA PRO A 293 7.45 -3.55 -10.82
C PRO A 293 8.05 -2.47 -9.90
N PRO A 294 7.35 -1.34 -9.67
CA PRO A 294 7.88 -0.21 -8.88
C PRO A 294 8.39 -0.56 -7.48
N TYR A 295 7.82 -1.58 -6.82
CA TYR A 295 8.23 -2.02 -5.48
C TYR A 295 9.57 -2.78 -5.46
N LEU A 296 10.10 -3.23 -6.61
CA LEU A 296 11.41 -3.85 -6.75
C LEU A 296 12.52 -2.84 -7.07
N VAL A 297 12.17 -1.59 -7.37
CA VAL A 297 13.16 -0.55 -7.69
C VAL A 297 13.80 -0.04 -6.40
N PRO A 298 15.14 -0.08 -6.25
CA PRO A 298 15.83 0.39 -5.06
C PRO A 298 15.55 1.85 -4.76
N ALA A 299 15.27 2.17 -3.49
CA ALA A 299 15.06 3.55 -3.04
C ALA A 299 16.38 4.34 -3.10
N VAL A 300 17.49 3.69 -2.79
CA VAL A 300 18.85 4.26 -2.82
C VAL A 300 19.72 3.44 -3.77
N ILE A 301 20.53 4.11 -4.59
CA ILE A 301 21.50 3.47 -5.49
C ILE A 301 22.86 4.12 -5.26
N ARG A 302 23.82 3.32 -4.82
CA ARG A 302 25.19 3.74 -4.50
C ARG A 302 26.15 3.11 -5.51
N LEU A 303 26.95 3.94 -6.16
CA LEU A 303 28.00 3.49 -7.07
C LEU A 303 29.30 3.33 -6.29
N HIS A 304 30.04 2.27 -6.59
CA HIS A 304 31.32 1.95 -5.96
C HIS A 304 32.36 1.70 -7.05
N ASP A 305 33.59 2.12 -6.80
CA ASP A 305 34.73 1.76 -7.64
C ASP A 305 35.14 0.29 -7.43
N SER A 306 34.92 -0.21 -6.21
CA SER A 306 35.12 -1.61 -5.84
C SER A 306 34.28 -1.97 -4.61
N PHE A 307 33.90 -3.24 -4.47
CA PHE A 307 33.21 -3.70 -3.27
C PHE A 307 34.20 -4.02 -2.15
N PRO A 308 33.87 -3.66 -0.89
CA PRO A 308 34.64 -4.11 0.25
C PRO A 308 34.54 -5.64 0.34
N LEU A 309 35.66 -6.29 0.61
CA LEU A 309 35.73 -7.75 0.74
C LEU A 309 36.08 -8.13 2.17
N THR A 310 35.55 -9.25 2.64
CA THR A 310 35.95 -9.88 3.91
C THR A 310 37.36 -10.45 3.80
N LEU A 311 37.95 -10.85 4.94
CA LEU A 311 39.23 -11.57 4.98
C LEU A 311 39.25 -12.87 4.14
N GLN A 312 38.08 -13.40 3.79
CA GLN A 312 37.91 -14.59 2.94
C GLN A 312 37.64 -14.24 1.46
N GLY A 313 37.73 -12.96 1.07
CA GLY A 313 37.55 -12.52 -0.31
C GLY A 313 36.09 -12.49 -0.80
N LYS A 314 35.11 -12.57 0.09
CA LYS A 314 33.68 -12.40 -0.25
C LYS A 314 33.27 -10.95 -0.08
N VAL A 315 32.24 -10.48 -0.79
CA VAL A 315 31.71 -9.13 -0.57
C VAL A 315 31.25 -8.98 0.89
N ASP A 316 31.77 -7.95 1.56
CA ASP A 316 31.42 -7.60 2.93
C ASP A 316 30.16 -6.74 2.93
N THR A 317 29.01 -7.39 3.04
CA THR A 317 27.71 -6.71 3.09
C THR A 317 27.52 -5.86 4.35
N ALA A 318 28.24 -6.17 5.44
CA ALA A 318 28.18 -5.36 6.65
C ALA A 318 28.95 -4.04 6.45
N ALA A 319 30.11 -4.10 5.81
CA ALA A 319 30.85 -2.91 5.39
C ALA A 319 30.05 -2.06 4.39
N LEU A 320 29.36 -2.69 3.43
CA LEU A 320 28.45 -1.98 2.51
C LEU A 320 27.29 -1.31 3.24
N ALA A 321 26.65 -2.00 4.19
CA ALA A 321 25.56 -1.44 5.00
C ALA A 321 26.02 -0.27 5.88
N ALA A 322 27.27 -0.32 6.37
CA ALA A 322 27.86 0.71 7.22
C ALA A 322 28.39 1.93 6.44
N VAL A 323 28.35 1.92 5.10
CA VAL A 323 28.72 3.10 4.30
C VAL A 323 27.78 4.25 4.71
N PRO A 324 28.31 5.33 5.30
CA PRO A 324 27.48 6.42 5.81
C PRO A 324 26.71 7.06 4.65
N PRO A 325 25.50 7.58 4.92
CA PRO A 325 24.75 8.32 3.92
C PRO A 325 25.62 9.43 3.32
N SER A 326 25.77 9.41 1.99
CA SER A 326 26.31 10.50 1.19
C SER A 326 25.49 11.78 1.39
N ALA A 327 26.01 12.97 1.03
CA ALA A 327 25.20 14.18 0.94
C ALA A 327 24.01 14.02 -0.04
N ALA A 328 24.10 13.09 -1.01
CA ALA A 328 22.99 12.67 -1.87
C ALA A 328 22.03 11.64 -1.21
N ASP A 329 22.43 11.03 -0.09
CA ASP A 329 21.58 10.16 0.75
C ASP A 329 20.96 10.94 1.93
N ALA A 330 21.45 12.16 2.23
CA ALA A 330 20.97 13.02 3.32
C ALA A 330 19.57 13.61 3.07
N ASP A 331 19.07 13.48 1.85
CA ASP A 331 17.77 13.96 1.40
C ASP A 331 16.62 12.96 1.67
N VAL A 332 16.82 11.89 2.45
CA VAL A 332 15.71 11.05 2.95
C VAL A 332 15.81 10.83 4.48
N PRO A 333 15.27 11.74 5.30
CA PRO A 333 15.23 11.64 6.75
C PRO A 333 14.02 10.85 7.28
N ASP A 334 14.34 10.07 8.30
CA ASP A 334 13.47 9.28 9.16
C ASP A 334 12.57 10.13 10.07
N SER A 335 11.28 9.77 10.13
CA SER A 335 10.32 10.05 11.21
C SER A 335 9.80 11.49 11.43
N PRO A 336 8.63 11.64 12.12
CA PRO A 336 7.87 12.89 12.17
C PRO A 336 8.35 13.80 13.30
N ALA A 337 8.90 14.96 12.96
CA ALA A 337 9.10 16.04 13.91
C ALA A 337 7.73 16.66 14.28
N SER A 338 7.42 16.66 15.58
CA SER A 338 6.41 17.53 16.20
C SER A 338 6.82 19.00 16.07
N PRO A 339 5.88 19.95 16.01
CA PRO A 339 6.21 21.36 15.82
C PRO A 339 6.72 21.98 17.13
N ALA A 340 7.85 22.68 17.07
CA ALA A 340 8.26 23.61 18.11
C ALA A 340 8.75 24.91 17.46
N ASP A 341 7.97 25.96 17.75
CA ASP A 341 8.24 27.38 17.90
C ASP A 341 9.28 28.14 17.06
N ASP A 342 8.79 29.28 16.57
CA ASP A 342 9.47 30.42 15.99
C ASP A 342 10.73 30.85 16.75
N SER A 343 11.83 31.06 16.03
CA SER A 343 12.62 32.30 16.16
C SER A 343 13.64 32.45 15.03
N ALA A 344 13.73 33.68 14.55
CA ALA A 344 14.51 34.14 13.42
C ALA A 344 16.04 34.10 13.65
N GLY A 345 16.79 33.95 12.55
CA GLY A 345 18.23 34.21 12.52
C GLY A 345 18.85 33.79 11.19
N GLY A 346 18.87 34.69 10.21
CA GLY A 346 19.32 34.39 8.84
C GLY A 346 20.82 34.26 8.67
N LEU A 347 21.23 33.68 7.54
CA LEU A 347 22.44 34.05 6.81
C LEU A 347 22.24 33.70 5.32
N ALA A 348 22.43 34.71 4.48
CA ALA A 348 22.32 34.69 3.03
C ALA A 348 23.57 34.06 2.37
N GLY A 349 23.38 33.41 1.22
CA GLY A 349 24.51 32.95 0.41
C GLY A 349 24.12 32.24 -0.90
N GLY A 350 23.64 33.01 -1.88
CA GLY A 350 23.90 32.77 -3.31
C GLY A 350 23.16 31.63 -4.02
N LEU A 351 21.95 31.90 -4.51
CA LEU A 351 21.39 31.20 -5.68
C LEU A 351 20.88 32.23 -6.68
N THR A 352 21.31 32.04 -7.92
CA THR A 352 21.01 32.83 -9.10
C THR A 352 19.51 32.94 -9.38
N ASP A 353 19.08 34.15 -9.69
CA ASP A 353 17.76 34.52 -10.17
C ASP A 353 17.21 33.57 -11.25
N SER A 354 16.02 33.04 -11.01
CA SER A 354 15.05 32.75 -12.08
C SER A 354 13.64 33.03 -11.56
N ALA A 355 13.09 34.13 -12.07
CA ALA A 355 11.68 34.49 -12.22
C ALA A 355 10.63 33.70 -11.41
N GLY A 356 10.12 34.33 -10.35
CA GLY A 356 8.72 34.24 -9.91
C GLY A 356 8.19 32.85 -9.53
N ALA A 357 8.63 32.30 -8.40
CA ALA A 357 7.98 31.15 -7.78
C ALA A 357 6.52 31.50 -7.45
N HIS A 358 5.58 30.98 -8.23
CA HIS A 358 4.14 31.11 -8.01
C HIS A 358 3.78 30.50 -6.64
N PRO A 359 2.78 31.02 -5.88
CA PRO A 359 2.45 30.51 -4.53
C PRO A 359 2.21 29.00 -4.46
N ALA A 360 1.61 28.44 -5.52
CA ALA A 360 1.40 26.99 -5.65
C ALA A 360 2.71 26.21 -5.74
N GLU A 361 3.74 26.73 -6.41
CA GLU A 361 5.01 26.04 -6.57
C GLU A 361 5.78 25.95 -5.25
N ALA A 362 5.89 27.06 -4.51
CA ALA A 362 6.51 27.06 -3.18
C ALA A 362 5.76 26.11 -2.22
N ARG A 363 4.43 26.04 -2.34
CA ARG A 363 3.58 25.16 -1.52
C ARG A 363 3.79 23.68 -1.85
N VAL A 364 3.75 23.31 -3.13
CA VAL A 364 3.99 21.94 -3.59
C VAL A 364 5.41 21.49 -3.24
N ARG A 365 6.39 22.40 -3.37
CA ARG A 365 7.78 22.19 -2.98
C ARG A 365 7.89 21.85 -1.50
N GLY A 366 7.36 22.68 -0.62
CA GLY A 366 7.37 22.42 0.82
C GLY A 366 6.66 21.11 1.20
N LEU A 367 5.63 20.71 0.44
CA LEU A 367 4.98 19.42 0.63
C LEU A 367 5.87 18.24 0.24
N TRP A 368 6.50 18.28 -0.93
CA TRP A 368 7.45 17.25 -1.36
C TRP A 368 8.65 17.18 -0.41
N GLU A 369 9.26 18.33 -0.08
CA GLU A 369 10.37 18.42 0.86
C GLU A 369 9.95 17.86 2.23
N SER A 370 8.74 18.13 2.73
CA SER A 370 8.30 17.54 4.01
C SER A 370 8.01 16.02 3.97
N LEU A 371 7.67 15.48 2.80
CA LEU A 371 7.25 14.07 2.64
C LEU A 371 8.42 13.15 2.29
N LEU A 372 9.37 13.69 1.55
CA LEU A 372 10.59 13.01 1.12
C LEU A 372 11.76 13.35 2.05
N GLY A 373 11.70 14.52 2.69
CA GLY A 373 12.75 15.11 3.52
C GLY A 373 14.01 15.49 2.74
N VAL A 374 13.84 15.70 1.44
CA VAL A 374 14.83 16.28 0.51
C VAL A 374 14.77 17.81 0.62
N THR A 375 15.83 18.52 0.23
CA THR A 375 15.78 19.99 0.01
C THR A 375 16.18 20.37 -1.41
N GLY A 376 15.64 21.49 -1.94
CA GLY A 376 16.14 22.05 -3.21
C GLY A 376 15.60 21.38 -4.47
N ILE A 377 14.35 20.92 -4.45
CA ILE A 377 13.71 20.12 -5.52
C ILE A 377 13.68 20.83 -6.88
N GLY A 378 14.43 20.37 -7.86
CA GLY A 378 14.41 20.90 -9.22
C GLY A 378 13.06 20.66 -9.94
N PRO A 379 12.73 21.46 -10.98
CA PRO A 379 11.52 21.27 -11.78
C PRO A 379 11.46 19.92 -12.52
N ALA A 380 12.61 19.34 -12.85
CA ALA A 380 12.71 18.05 -13.51
C ALA A 380 12.79 16.86 -12.53
N ASP A 381 12.80 17.13 -11.22
CA ASP A 381 12.93 16.07 -10.24
C ASP A 381 11.67 15.21 -10.21
N ASP A 382 11.86 13.91 -10.42
CA ASP A 382 10.79 12.91 -10.43
C ASP A 382 10.53 12.44 -9.00
N PHE A 383 9.26 12.49 -8.58
CA PHE A 383 8.82 12.15 -7.23
C PHE A 383 9.31 10.77 -6.80
N PHE A 384 9.17 9.77 -7.66
CA PHE A 384 9.59 8.39 -7.40
C PHE A 384 11.11 8.21 -7.58
N ALA A 385 11.79 9.11 -8.28
CA ALA A 385 13.23 9.08 -8.48
C ALA A 385 13.97 9.56 -7.24
N LEU A 386 13.35 10.51 -6.54
CA LEU A 386 13.70 10.96 -5.21
C LEU A 386 13.33 9.94 -4.10
N GLY A 387 12.97 8.71 -4.47
CA GLY A 387 12.72 7.62 -3.53
C GLY A 387 11.29 7.56 -2.98
N ALA A 388 10.38 8.40 -3.48
CA ALA A 388 8.99 8.34 -3.06
C ALA A 388 8.32 7.01 -3.46
N ASP A 389 7.33 6.62 -2.69
CA ASP A 389 6.54 5.43 -2.94
C ASP A 389 5.03 5.65 -3.07
N SER A 390 4.27 4.58 -3.34
CA SER A 390 2.81 4.66 -3.44
C SER A 390 2.14 5.22 -2.19
N LEU A 391 2.69 5.00 -0.99
CA LEU A 391 2.17 5.52 0.27
C LEU A 391 2.47 7.01 0.42
N GLN A 392 3.69 7.43 0.10
CA GLN A 392 4.10 8.83 0.03
C GLN A 392 3.33 9.57 -1.06
N ALA A 393 3.02 8.92 -2.18
CA ALA A 393 2.16 9.44 -3.24
C ALA A 393 0.72 9.65 -2.75
N ILE A 394 0.14 8.65 -2.07
CA ILE A 394 -1.17 8.76 -1.39
C ILE A 394 -1.19 9.93 -0.41
N ARG A 395 -0.13 10.06 0.42
CA ARG A 395 0.01 11.16 1.37
C ARG A 395 0.16 12.52 0.68
N LEU A 396 0.96 12.61 -0.38
CA LEU A 396 1.16 13.82 -1.17
C LEU A 396 -0.17 14.29 -1.77
N ILE A 397 -0.87 13.40 -2.48
CA ILE A 397 -2.18 13.69 -3.09
C ILE A 397 -3.18 14.16 -2.03
N SER A 398 -3.20 13.51 -0.87
CA SER A 398 -4.06 13.90 0.25
C SER A 398 -3.76 15.32 0.74
N ARG A 399 -2.48 15.67 0.91
CA ARG A 399 -2.05 17.01 1.34
C ARG A 399 -2.30 18.07 0.27
N LEU A 400 -1.98 17.79 -1.00
CA LEU A 400 -2.24 18.68 -2.13
C LEU A 400 -3.72 19.03 -2.24
N ARG A 401 -4.62 18.05 -2.03
CA ARG A 401 -6.05 18.34 -2.00
C ARG A 401 -6.43 19.30 -0.88
N ARG A 402 -5.99 19.02 0.35
CA ARG A 402 -6.35 19.82 1.52
C ARG A 402 -5.78 21.25 1.44
N GLU A 403 -4.56 21.38 0.96
CA GLU A 403 -3.80 22.62 1.05
C GLU A 403 -3.85 23.44 -0.25
N CYS A 404 -4.14 22.80 -1.39
CA CYS A 404 -4.19 23.43 -2.71
C CYS A 404 -5.53 23.23 -3.45
N GLY A 405 -6.48 22.46 -2.89
CA GLY A 405 -7.81 22.25 -3.48
C GLY A 405 -7.83 21.36 -4.73
N THR A 406 -6.86 20.45 -4.87
CA THR A 406 -6.65 19.66 -6.10
C THR A 406 -7.25 18.24 -6.03
N GLU A 407 -7.76 17.76 -7.16
CA GLU A 407 -8.31 16.40 -7.33
C GLU A 407 -7.38 15.49 -8.16
N LEU A 408 -6.10 15.43 -7.79
CA LEU A 408 -5.15 14.51 -8.43
C LEU A 408 -5.41 13.06 -7.98
N ARG A 409 -5.30 12.12 -8.92
CA ARG A 409 -5.33 10.67 -8.67
C ARG A 409 -3.91 10.12 -8.61
N LEU A 410 -3.80 8.90 -8.08
CA LEU A 410 -2.52 8.19 -8.07
C LEU A 410 -2.00 7.92 -9.49
N SER A 411 -2.91 7.58 -10.42
CA SER A 411 -2.59 7.38 -11.83
C SER A 411 -2.03 8.65 -12.49
N ASP A 412 -2.56 9.83 -12.16
CA ASP A 412 -2.07 11.11 -12.70
C ASP A 412 -0.63 11.38 -12.27
N LEU A 413 -0.30 11.08 -11.02
CA LEU A 413 1.06 11.24 -10.49
C LEU A 413 2.05 10.24 -11.10
N TYR A 414 1.62 9.02 -11.42
CA TYR A 414 2.46 8.05 -12.14
C TYR A 414 2.67 8.46 -13.60
N ALA A 415 1.66 9.05 -14.24
CA ALA A 415 1.75 9.50 -15.63
C ALA A 415 2.63 10.75 -15.79
N ALA A 416 2.66 11.61 -14.78
CA ALA A 416 3.39 12.88 -14.82
C ALA A 416 4.12 13.12 -13.47
N PRO A 417 5.23 12.38 -13.22
CA PRO A 417 5.85 12.28 -11.89
C PRO A 417 6.81 13.43 -11.56
N THR A 418 7.13 14.32 -12.50
CA THR A 418 8.10 15.40 -12.24
C THR A 418 7.47 16.55 -11.44
N PHE A 419 8.31 17.27 -10.70
CA PHE A 419 7.86 18.40 -9.89
C PHE A 419 7.12 19.46 -10.72
N ALA A 420 7.66 19.81 -11.90
CA ALA A 420 7.03 20.75 -12.82
C ALA A 420 5.66 20.26 -13.31
N GLU A 421 5.53 18.97 -13.63
CA GLU A 421 4.27 18.37 -14.07
C GLU A 421 3.21 18.38 -12.96
N VAL A 422 3.59 18.02 -11.72
CA VAL A 422 2.68 18.05 -10.58
C VAL A 422 2.25 19.48 -10.26
N VAL A 423 3.18 20.45 -10.31
CA VAL A 423 2.85 21.87 -10.14
C VAL A 423 1.90 22.35 -11.25
N ALA A 424 2.12 21.93 -12.50
CA ALA A 424 1.22 22.27 -13.60
C ALA A 424 -0.19 21.68 -13.40
N ALA A 425 -0.28 20.43 -12.96
CA ALA A 425 -1.56 19.78 -12.69
C ALA A 425 -2.31 20.43 -11.51
N VAL A 426 -1.58 20.83 -10.46
CA VAL A 426 -2.11 21.61 -9.33
C VAL A 426 -2.68 22.96 -9.81
N ARG A 427 -1.94 23.67 -10.68
CA ARG A 427 -2.38 24.96 -11.25
C ARG A 427 -3.64 24.79 -12.09
N ALA A 428 -3.67 23.80 -12.99
CA ALA A 428 -4.84 23.51 -13.82
C ALA A 428 -6.09 23.20 -12.98
N SER A 429 -5.93 22.42 -11.91
CA SER A 429 -7.03 22.11 -11.00
C SER A 429 -7.54 23.34 -10.23
N ALA A 430 -6.64 24.24 -9.79
CA ALA A 430 -7.01 25.47 -9.10
C ALA A 430 -7.78 26.45 -10.00
N GLU A 431 -7.41 26.55 -11.28
CA GLU A 431 -8.11 27.36 -12.27
C GLU A 431 -9.52 26.83 -12.57
N VAL A 432 -9.69 25.52 -12.68
CA VAL A 432 -11.00 24.89 -12.85
C VAL A 432 -11.89 25.15 -11.63
N ALA A 433 -11.35 24.99 -10.42
CA ALA A 433 -12.09 25.26 -9.18
C ALA A 433 -12.50 26.73 -9.02
N ALA A 434 -11.70 27.67 -9.52
CA ALA A 434 -12.01 29.10 -9.55
C ALA A 434 -13.15 29.42 -10.54
N LYS A 435 -13.13 28.81 -11.75
CA LYS A 435 -14.17 28.97 -12.76
C LYS A 435 -15.53 28.40 -12.31
N VAL A 436 -15.54 27.25 -11.64
CA VAL A 436 -16.77 26.65 -11.08
C VAL A 436 -17.37 27.52 -9.98
N ARG A 437 -16.55 28.09 -9.09
CA ARG A 437 -17.00 29.05 -8.06
C ARG A 437 -17.59 30.31 -8.66
N ALA A 438 -16.90 30.93 -9.63
CA ALA A 438 -17.39 32.13 -10.32
C ALA A 438 -18.73 31.89 -11.04
N SER A 439 -18.92 30.69 -11.61
CA SER A 439 -20.17 30.31 -12.28
C SER A 439 -21.31 30.03 -11.28
N GLY A 440 -21.00 29.42 -10.13
CA GLY A 440 -21.96 29.19 -9.04
C GLY A 440 -22.42 30.49 -8.36
N GLU A 441 -21.50 31.44 -8.13
CA GLU A 441 -21.80 32.77 -7.59
C GLU A 441 -22.62 33.62 -8.57
N ALA A 442 -22.34 33.54 -9.87
CA ALA A 442 -23.14 34.18 -10.90
C ALA A 442 -24.58 33.62 -10.98
N MET A 443 -24.75 32.30 -10.83
CA MET A 443 -26.08 31.67 -10.76
C MET A 443 -26.84 32.02 -9.48
N ALA A 444 -26.16 32.14 -8.34
CA ALA A 444 -26.76 32.56 -7.07
C ALA A 444 -27.17 34.05 -7.11
N ALA A 445 -26.33 34.92 -7.70
CA ALA A 445 -26.64 36.34 -7.90
C ALA A 445 -27.78 36.55 -8.91
N GLY A 446 -27.88 35.73 -9.95
CA GLY A 446 -28.99 35.74 -10.91
C GLY A 446 -30.33 35.35 -10.28
N ARG A 447 -30.35 34.41 -9.33
CA ARG A 447 -31.56 34.06 -8.57
C ARG A 447 -31.96 35.12 -7.54
N ALA A 448 -31.00 35.82 -6.94
CA ALA A 448 -31.27 36.93 -6.04
C ALA A 448 -31.78 38.19 -6.78
N SER A 449 -31.32 38.43 -8.02
CA SER A 449 -31.79 39.55 -8.86
C SER A 449 -33.21 39.34 -9.42
N ALA A 450 -33.69 38.10 -9.51
CA ALA A 450 -35.06 37.79 -9.94
C ALA A 450 -36.11 37.93 -8.82
N ALA A 451 -35.67 38.18 -7.58
CA ALA A 451 -36.52 38.31 -6.40
C ALA A 451 -36.37 39.69 -5.74
N ALA A 452 -36.71 40.76 -6.46
CA ALA A 452 -36.97 42.07 -5.86
C ALA A 452 -38.20 42.74 -6.53
N PRO A 453 -39.15 43.32 -5.76
CA PRO A 453 -40.48 43.64 -6.25
C PRO A 453 -40.57 45.07 -6.81
N GLY A 454 -41.03 45.19 -8.05
CA GLY A 454 -41.52 46.46 -8.61
C GLY A 454 -42.99 46.67 -8.23
N ALA A 455 -43.27 47.71 -7.46
CA ALA A 455 -44.61 48.18 -7.15
C ALA A 455 -45.09 49.23 -8.17
N ILE A 456 -46.39 49.57 -8.06
CA ILE A 456 -47.23 50.50 -8.86
C ILE A 456 -47.94 49.74 -10.00
N GLY A 457 -49.26 49.61 -10.08
CA GLY A 457 -50.38 50.21 -9.37
C GLY A 457 -51.57 50.21 -10.34
N GLY A 458 -52.73 49.67 -9.95
CA GLY A 458 -53.92 49.68 -10.82
C GLY A 458 -55.04 48.77 -10.35
N THR A 459 -56.11 49.38 -9.86
CA THR A 459 -57.38 48.80 -9.44
C THR A 459 -58.13 48.11 -10.59
N ALA A 460 -58.67 46.90 -10.36
CA ALA A 460 -60.01 46.51 -10.84
C ALA A 460 -60.41 45.10 -10.33
N SER A 461 -61.69 44.99 -10.01
CA SER A 461 -62.48 43.82 -9.62
C SER A 461 -62.52 42.68 -10.64
N GLY A 462 -62.75 41.44 -10.19
CA GLY A 462 -63.34 40.40 -11.04
C GLY A 462 -63.08 38.97 -10.58
N SER A 463 -64.15 38.21 -10.38
CA SER A 463 -64.20 36.79 -10.01
C SER A 463 -63.65 35.85 -11.09
N ALA A 464 -63.18 34.66 -10.64
CA ALA A 464 -63.56 33.31 -11.12
C ALA A 464 -62.37 32.34 -11.28
N VAL A 465 -62.46 31.23 -10.53
CA VAL A 465 -62.32 29.80 -10.94
C VAL A 465 -61.65 29.54 -12.31
N ASP A 466 -60.53 28.81 -12.38
CA ASP A 466 -60.50 27.36 -12.71
C ASP A 466 -59.08 26.74 -12.85
N THR A 467 -59.00 25.46 -12.45
CA THR A 467 -58.14 24.31 -12.85
C THR A 467 -56.64 24.40 -13.24
N VAL A 468 -55.90 23.48 -12.61
CA VAL A 468 -54.60 22.80 -12.89
C VAL A 468 -54.64 22.08 -14.27
N PRO A 469 -53.53 21.95 -15.08
CA PRO A 469 -52.60 20.81 -14.92
C PRO A 469 -51.10 20.99 -15.27
N GLY A 470 -50.27 20.32 -14.44
CA GLY A 470 -49.09 19.50 -14.74
C GLY A 470 -48.16 19.80 -15.92
N ALA A 471 -46.86 19.94 -15.62
CA ALA A 471 -45.78 19.60 -16.53
C ALA A 471 -44.60 18.98 -15.78
N ALA A 472 -44.17 17.83 -16.30
CA ALA A 472 -43.09 16.97 -15.81
C ALA A 472 -41.69 17.60 -15.96
N VAL A 473 -40.78 17.22 -15.07
CA VAL A 473 -39.34 17.40 -15.25
C VAL A 473 -38.74 16.01 -15.46
N GLU A 474 -38.49 15.67 -16.73
CA GLU A 474 -37.67 14.52 -17.11
C GLU A 474 -36.19 14.88 -17.02
N ALA A 475 -35.44 13.97 -16.38
CA ALA A 475 -33.99 13.94 -16.36
C ALA A 475 -33.47 13.19 -17.60
N ALA A 476 -32.53 13.80 -18.32
CA ALA A 476 -31.65 13.15 -19.30
C ALA A 476 -30.26 13.80 -19.12
N ALA A 477 -29.12 13.11 -19.20
CA ALA A 477 -28.83 11.86 -19.89
C ALA A 477 -27.73 11.07 -19.16
N GLY A 478 -27.95 9.76 -19.03
CA GLY A 478 -26.90 8.76 -18.86
C GLY A 478 -26.54 8.18 -20.23
N VAL A 479 -25.25 7.92 -20.46
CA VAL A 479 -24.76 7.14 -21.59
C VAL A 479 -24.57 5.71 -21.11
N ALA A 480 -25.44 4.81 -21.56
CA ALA A 480 -25.29 3.37 -21.43
C ALA A 480 -24.49 2.84 -22.62
N VAL A 481 -23.47 2.03 -22.36
CA VAL A 481 -22.78 1.21 -23.37
C VAL A 481 -23.24 -0.23 -23.14
N GLU A 482 -24.12 -0.73 -24.01
CA GLU A 482 -24.45 -2.15 -24.10
C GLU A 482 -23.36 -2.88 -24.87
N ALA A 483 -22.70 -3.86 -24.22
CA ALA A 483 -21.89 -4.86 -24.89
C ALA A 483 -22.71 -6.15 -24.99
N SER A 484 -23.19 -6.44 -26.21
CA SER A 484 -23.77 -7.74 -26.56
C SER A 484 -22.66 -8.79 -26.68
N LEU A 485 -22.68 -9.80 -25.82
CA LEU A 485 -21.94 -11.04 -26.02
C LEU A 485 -22.92 -12.11 -26.50
N GLY A 486 -22.83 -12.44 -27.80
CA GLY A 486 -23.56 -13.53 -28.41
C GLY A 486 -23.03 -14.88 -27.92
N PHE A 487 -23.91 -15.68 -27.34
CA PHE A 487 -23.68 -17.10 -27.09
C PHE A 487 -23.67 -17.87 -28.41
N GLY A 488 -22.49 -18.36 -28.82
CA GLY A 488 -22.35 -19.39 -29.83
C GLY A 488 -22.26 -20.75 -29.17
N ALA A 489 -23.27 -21.61 -29.38
CA ALA A 489 -23.25 -23.01 -29.00
C ALA A 489 -22.22 -23.78 -29.84
N GLY A 490 -21.38 -24.61 -29.21
CA GLY A 490 -20.41 -25.44 -29.89
C GLY A 490 -19.77 -26.49 -28.99
N ALA A 491 -20.33 -27.70 -29.03
CA ALA A 491 -19.75 -29.02 -28.77
C ALA A 491 -18.95 -29.29 -27.48
N SER A 492 -19.53 -30.19 -26.68
CA SER A 492 -18.94 -30.99 -25.62
C SER A 492 -17.84 -31.94 -26.12
N GLU A 493 -16.66 -31.91 -25.49
CA GLU A 493 -15.78 -33.08 -25.42
C GLU A 493 -15.34 -33.30 -23.96
N GLY A 494 -15.69 -34.46 -23.44
CA GLY A 494 -15.43 -34.86 -22.06
C GLY A 494 -13.97 -35.20 -21.83
N TRP A 495 -13.46 -34.79 -20.67
CA TRP A 495 -12.19 -35.29 -20.15
C TRP A 495 -12.48 -36.40 -19.16
N ASP A 496 -12.15 -37.62 -19.59
CA ASP A 496 -12.21 -38.84 -18.82
C ASP A 496 -10.97 -38.95 -17.92
N ALA A 497 -11.18 -39.32 -16.67
CA ALA A 497 -10.15 -39.44 -15.66
C ALA A 497 -9.67 -40.90 -15.60
N SER A 498 -8.47 -41.17 -16.10
CA SER A 498 -7.66 -42.34 -15.70
C SER A 498 -6.21 -42.18 -16.14
N GLY A 499 -5.28 -42.29 -15.18
CA GLY A 499 -3.83 -42.21 -15.39
C GLY A 499 -3.10 -41.69 -14.17
#